data_AF-A0AB73U0E9-F1
#
_entry.id   AF-A0AB73U0E9-F1
#
_cell.length_a   1.000
_cell.length_b   1.000
_cell.length_c   1.000
_cell.angle_alpha   90.00
_cell.angle_beta   90.00
_cell.angle_gamma   90.00
#
_symmetry.space_group_name_H-M   'P 1'
#
loop_
_entity.id
_entity.type
_entity.pdbx_description
1 polymer ?
#
loop_
_entity_poly.entity_id
_entity_poly.type
_entity_poly.pdbx_seq_one_letter_code
_entity_poly.pdbx_strand_id
1 'polypeptide(L)'
;MLRTCTLTFVIALVLAGCTPHRDDANTTLNGPSQPPIPFTGLTQDMRIRWSAEPGIDLLTGPAVIIRAYRESYILGGLMASPSYYYPGFERAVPPNNPGSNMAVRPLIAGDAELASSGFQTTAPVVGTWRQHLLALTGDPSSGYTAIVCDWSYATAVQQSDNQYRYPHRLPPEPFDTATPVTGTLPVRITLTPPPSAEAGHTAIRQRGDAPSPAADVFGGWKIRSAIHLPTEFYPDEPNDWPKAQYGRDQLACRDKAPDSYEKRKVYLTGEHPRSDYPTLPADPGWPTAGT
;
A
#
# COMPACT_ATOMS: atom_id res chain seq x y z
N MET A 1 -87.28 35.50 -10.04
CA MET A 1 -86.35 34.86 -11.00
C MET A 1 -85.54 35.98 -11.63
N LEU A 2 -84.21 36.04 -11.67
CA LEU A 2 -83.14 35.11 -11.35
C LEU A 2 -81.85 35.95 -11.13
N ARG A 3 -81.24 35.74 -9.96
CA ARG A 3 -79.84 35.91 -9.51
C ARG A 3 -78.86 36.86 -10.25
N THR A 4 -78.37 37.80 -9.45
CA THR A 4 -77.12 38.58 -9.53
C THR A 4 -75.90 37.69 -9.75
N CYS A 5 -75.00 38.09 -10.66
CA CYS A 5 -73.72 37.43 -10.89
C CYS A 5 -72.56 38.41 -10.64
N THR A 6 -71.66 37.97 -9.78
CA THR A 6 -70.57 38.73 -9.16
C THR A 6 -69.36 38.84 -10.10
N LEU A 7 -68.75 40.03 -10.14
CA LEU A 7 -67.53 40.36 -10.88
C LEU A 7 -66.31 39.68 -10.25
N THR A 8 -65.41 39.09 -11.05
CA THR A 8 -64.08 38.64 -10.59
C THR A 8 -63.03 39.12 -11.59
N PHE A 9 -62.22 40.10 -11.18
CA PHE A 9 -61.07 40.60 -11.93
C PHE A 9 -59.83 39.80 -11.52
N VAL A 10 -59.15 39.21 -12.51
CA VAL A 10 -57.86 38.51 -12.35
C VAL A 10 -56.73 39.51 -12.48
N ILE A 11 -55.91 39.64 -11.43
CA ILE A 11 -54.70 40.50 -11.40
C ILE A 11 -53.52 39.67 -11.91
N ALA A 12 -52.86 40.17 -12.96
CA ALA A 12 -51.62 39.62 -13.50
C ALA A 12 -50.41 40.09 -12.66
N LEU A 13 -49.67 39.15 -12.07
CA LEU A 13 -48.36 39.43 -11.45
C LEU A 13 -47.26 39.33 -12.53
N VAL A 14 -46.58 40.44 -12.80
CA VAL A 14 -45.33 40.49 -13.58
C VAL A 14 -44.18 40.52 -12.58
N LEU A 15 -43.42 39.42 -12.49
CA LEU A 15 -42.19 39.37 -11.69
C LEU A 15 -41.03 39.93 -12.54
N ALA A 16 -40.48 41.07 -12.11
CA ALA A 16 -39.26 41.65 -12.66
C ALA A 16 -38.04 40.82 -12.21
N GLY A 17 -37.32 40.23 -13.18
CA GLY A 17 -36.04 39.58 -12.95
C GLY A 17 -34.89 40.58 -13.10
N CYS A 18 -34.17 40.86 -12.01
CA CYS A 18 -32.90 41.59 -12.04
C CYS A 18 -31.78 40.66 -12.51
N THR A 19 -31.14 40.98 -13.64
CA THR A 19 -29.86 40.41 -14.06
C THR A 19 -28.70 41.11 -13.32
N PRO A 20 -27.85 40.40 -12.56
CA PRO A 20 -26.61 40.96 -12.07
C PRO A 20 -25.52 40.88 -13.14
N HIS A 21 -24.76 41.96 -13.15
CA HIS A 21 -23.63 42.32 -13.96
C HIS A 21 -22.48 41.29 -13.89
N ARG A 22 -21.75 41.19 -15.00
CA ARG A 22 -20.63 40.30 -15.25
C ARG A 22 -19.37 40.95 -14.68
N ASP A 23 -18.87 40.45 -13.56
CA ASP A 23 -17.49 40.71 -13.13
C ASP A 23 -16.61 39.55 -13.61
N ASP A 24 -15.84 39.81 -14.65
CA ASP A 24 -14.79 38.93 -15.16
C ASP A 24 -13.63 38.87 -14.14
N ALA A 25 -13.78 38.04 -13.11
CA ALA A 25 -12.66 37.58 -12.30
C ALA A 25 -12.17 36.23 -12.86
N ASN A 26 -11.03 36.32 -13.55
CA ASN A 26 -10.28 35.21 -14.14
C ASN A 26 -9.78 34.27 -13.02
N THR A 27 -10.67 33.45 -12.47
CA THR A 27 -10.30 32.35 -11.57
C THR A 27 -10.00 31.17 -12.47
N THR A 28 -8.72 30.89 -12.69
CA THR A 28 -8.26 29.61 -13.21
C THR A 28 -8.88 28.50 -12.38
N LEU A 29 -9.89 27.84 -12.94
CA LEU A 29 -10.40 26.57 -12.46
C LEU A 29 -9.23 25.60 -12.42
N ASN A 30 -8.68 25.38 -11.22
CA ASN A 30 -7.94 24.17 -10.93
C ASN A 30 -8.88 23.01 -11.29
N GLY A 31 -8.56 22.33 -12.39
CA GLY A 31 -9.25 21.10 -12.76
C GLY A 31 -9.20 20.09 -11.61
N PRO A 32 -10.08 19.08 -11.60
CA PRO A 32 -10.02 18.04 -10.60
C PRO A 32 -8.62 17.43 -10.65
N SER A 33 -7.85 17.60 -9.58
CA SER A 33 -6.58 16.89 -9.40
C SER A 33 -6.91 15.42 -9.56
N GLN A 34 -6.39 14.77 -10.60
CA GLN A 34 -6.58 13.33 -10.75
C GLN A 34 -6.17 12.66 -9.43
N PRO A 35 -6.94 11.69 -8.92
CA PRO A 35 -6.55 10.98 -7.72
C PRO A 35 -5.15 10.39 -7.96
N PRO A 36 -4.22 10.52 -7.00
CA PRO A 36 -2.88 9.95 -7.12
C PRO A 36 -2.97 8.49 -7.55
N ILE A 37 -2.29 8.17 -8.65
CA ILE A 37 -2.20 6.81 -9.15
C ILE A 37 -1.02 6.14 -8.42
N PRO A 38 -1.14 4.91 -7.93
CA PRO A 38 -0.01 4.19 -7.37
C PRO A 38 1.23 4.28 -8.27
N PHE A 39 2.42 4.45 -7.68
CA PHE A 39 3.68 4.70 -8.41
C PHE A 39 3.71 6.01 -9.22
N THR A 40 3.19 7.10 -8.64
CA THR A 40 3.36 8.47 -9.15
C THR A 40 4.05 9.36 -8.12
N GLY A 41 4.37 10.60 -8.50
CA GLY A 41 4.99 11.59 -7.63
C GLY A 41 6.30 11.08 -7.04
N LEU A 42 6.41 11.09 -5.71
CA LEU A 42 7.61 10.65 -4.99
C LEU A 42 7.94 9.15 -5.17
N THR A 43 7.01 8.33 -5.68
CA THR A 43 7.22 6.88 -5.89
C THR A 43 7.32 6.49 -7.37
N GLN A 44 7.36 7.47 -8.28
CA GLN A 44 7.37 7.22 -9.73
C GLN A 44 8.55 6.36 -10.19
N ASP A 45 9.69 6.46 -9.50
CA ASP A 45 10.93 5.74 -9.79
C ASP A 45 11.18 4.57 -8.83
N MET A 46 10.18 4.14 -8.08
CA MET A 46 10.24 2.93 -7.26
C MET A 46 9.41 1.83 -7.92
N ARG A 47 9.84 0.58 -7.87
CA ARG A 47 9.00 -0.57 -8.24
C ARG A 47 9.09 -1.67 -7.20
N ILE A 48 8.03 -2.47 -7.09
CA ILE A 48 7.98 -3.64 -6.22
C ILE A 48 8.16 -4.90 -7.08
N ARG A 49 9.05 -5.81 -6.66
CA ARG A 49 9.27 -7.11 -7.31
C ARG A 49 9.06 -8.25 -6.33
N TRP A 50 8.55 -9.35 -6.84
CA TRP A 50 8.18 -10.53 -6.07
C TRP A 50 8.97 -11.76 -6.48
N SER A 51 9.23 -12.59 -5.49
CA SER A 51 9.67 -13.97 -5.65
C SER A 51 8.94 -14.85 -4.62
N ALA A 52 9.09 -16.16 -4.69
CA ALA A 52 8.49 -17.08 -3.73
C ALA A 52 9.30 -18.36 -3.61
N GLU A 53 9.14 -19.09 -2.50
CA GLU A 53 9.65 -20.45 -2.37
C GLU A 53 9.00 -21.40 -3.40
N PRO A 54 9.68 -22.50 -3.77
CA PRO A 54 9.13 -23.49 -4.68
C PRO A 54 7.76 -24.00 -4.25
N GLY A 55 6.84 -24.12 -5.20
CA GLY A 55 5.48 -24.60 -4.95
C GLY A 55 4.46 -23.51 -4.60
N ILE A 56 4.89 -22.25 -4.43
CA ILE A 56 3.98 -21.11 -4.24
C ILE A 56 3.78 -20.39 -5.57
N ASP A 57 2.56 -20.44 -6.12
CA ASP A 57 2.21 -19.67 -7.32
C ASP A 57 1.90 -18.22 -6.96
N LEU A 58 2.69 -17.27 -7.49
CA LEU A 58 2.51 -15.83 -7.30
C LEU A 58 1.37 -15.21 -8.13
N LEU A 59 0.81 -15.97 -9.08
CA LEU A 59 -0.06 -15.44 -10.12
C LEU A 59 -1.52 -15.86 -9.93
N THR A 60 -1.82 -16.76 -8.99
CA THR A 60 -3.18 -17.18 -8.67
C THR A 60 -3.37 -17.29 -7.15
N GLY A 61 -4.61 -17.48 -6.73
CA GLY A 61 -4.98 -17.81 -5.36
C GLY A 61 -4.60 -16.74 -4.33
N PRO A 62 -4.32 -17.14 -3.08
CA PRO A 62 -4.05 -16.21 -1.98
C PRO A 62 -2.79 -15.36 -2.18
N ALA A 63 -1.81 -15.82 -2.95
CA ALA A 63 -0.59 -15.06 -3.22
C ALA A 63 -0.86 -13.73 -3.92
N VAL A 64 -1.82 -13.70 -4.85
CA VAL A 64 -2.28 -12.48 -5.52
C VAL A 64 -2.77 -11.44 -4.51
N ILE A 65 -3.55 -11.88 -3.52
CA ILE A 65 -4.12 -11.01 -2.49
C ILE A 65 -3.02 -10.45 -1.58
N ILE A 66 -2.06 -11.30 -1.19
CA ILE A 66 -0.92 -10.89 -0.39
C ILE A 66 -0.07 -9.85 -1.12
N ARG A 67 0.14 -10.05 -2.43
CA ARG A 67 0.84 -9.08 -3.29
C ARG A 67 0.14 -7.73 -3.29
N ALA A 68 -1.14 -7.72 -3.65
CA ALA A 68 -1.94 -6.50 -3.69
C ALA A 68 -1.95 -5.77 -2.34
N TYR A 69 -2.09 -6.52 -1.24
CA TYR A 69 -2.06 -5.99 0.11
C TYR A 69 -0.73 -5.31 0.44
N ARG A 70 0.40 -6.00 0.25
CA ARG A 70 1.74 -5.46 0.57
C ARG A 70 2.08 -4.26 -0.29
N GLU A 71 1.81 -4.32 -1.59
CA GLU A 71 2.08 -3.21 -2.50
C GLU A 71 1.27 -1.96 -2.12
N SER A 72 -0.02 -2.13 -1.81
CA SER A 72 -0.88 -1.04 -1.32
C SER A 72 -0.43 -0.48 0.03
N TYR A 73 -0.04 -1.36 0.97
CA TYR A 73 0.43 -0.97 2.29
C TYR A 73 1.69 -0.09 2.19
N ILE A 74 2.66 -0.53 1.39
CA ILE A 74 3.93 0.19 1.20
C ILE A 74 3.67 1.55 0.57
N LEU A 75 2.90 1.63 -0.51
CA LEU A 75 2.64 2.89 -1.21
C LEU A 75 1.81 3.86 -0.38
N GLY A 76 0.72 3.38 0.25
CA GLY A 76 -0.13 4.20 1.09
C GLY A 76 0.61 4.72 2.34
N GLY A 77 1.52 3.92 2.92
CA GLY A 77 2.32 4.36 4.05
C GLY A 77 3.44 5.32 3.67
N LEU A 78 4.16 5.08 2.56
CA LEU A 78 5.19 6.01 2.09
C LEU A 78 4.58 7.39 1.81
N MET A 79 3.38 7.43 1.23
CA MET A 79 2.69 8.68 0.88
C MET A 79 1.77 9.20 1.99
N ALA A 80 1.68 8.48 3.12
CA ALA A 80 0.75 8.75 4.21
C ALA A 80 -0.68 9.06 3.73
N SER A 81 -1.17 8.33 2.71
CA SER A 81 -2.44 8.67 2.06
C SER A 81 -3.17 7.44 1.52
N PRO A 82 -4.48 7.32 1.78
CA PRO A 82 -5.29 6.22 1.25
C PRO A 82 -5.49 6.29 -0.27
N SER A 83 -5.19 7.44 -0.90
CA SER A 83 -5.28 7.59 -2.35
C SER A 83 -4.34 6.68 -3.13
N TYR A 84 -3.26 6.20 -2.50
CA TYR A 84 -2.28 5.30 -3.11
C TYR A 84 -2.61 3.81 -2.91
N TYR A 85 -3.73 3.48 -2.25
CA TYR A 85 -4.18 2.11 -2.13
C TYR A 85 -4.65 1.54 -3.47
N TYR A 86 -4.47 0.23 -3.67
CA TYR A 86 -5.09 -0.44 -4.81
C TYR A 86 -6.61 -0.48 -4.66
N PRO A 87 -7.35 -0.50 -5.79
CA PRO A 87 -8.79 -0.68 -5.77
C PRO A 87 -9.18 -1.90 -4.93
N GLY A 88 -10.13 -1.73 -4.02
CA GLY A 88 -10.62 -2.80 -3.12
C GLY A 88 -9.91 -2.90 -1.77
N PHE A 89 -8.76 -2.27 -1.57
CA PHE A 89 -7.98 -2.37 -0.33
C PHE A 89 -8.80 -2.01 0.92
N GLU A 90 -9.50 -0.88 0.93
CA GLU A 90 -10.27 -0.44 2.11
C GLU A 90 -11.42 -1.40 2.46
N ARG A 91 -11.96 -2.12 1.48
CA ARG A 91 -12.96 -3.16 1.72
C ARG A 91 -12.31 -4.44 2.23
N ALA A 92 -11.11 -4.77 1.76
CA ALA A 92 -10.41 -6.01 2.07
C ALA A 92 -9.69 -5.97 3.43
N VAL A 93 -9.20 -4.81 3.84
CA VAL A 93 -8.37 -4.64 5.03
C VAL A 93 -9.15 -3.88 6.10
N PRO A 94 -9.30 -4.39 7.33
CA PRO A 94 -10.00 -3.66 8.39
C PRO A 94 -9.23 -2.39 8.81
N PRO A 95 -9.88 -1.39 9.42
CA PRO A 95 -9.18 -0.25 10.01
C PRO A 95 -8.26 -0.70 11.15
N ASN A 96 -7.23 0.09 11.43
CA ASN A 96 -6.36 -0.14 12.58
C ASN A 96 -7.17 -0.04 13.88
N ASN A 97 -6.86 -0.90 14.86
CA ASN A 97 -7.41 -0.78 16.21
C ASN A 97 -6.38 -1.22 17.26
N PRO A 98 -6.44 -0.65 18.50
CA PRO A 98 -5.52 -0.99 19.60
C PRO A 98 -5.53 -2.45 20.08
N GLY A 99 -6.35 -3.32 19.48
CA GLY A 99 -6.45 -4.74 19.84
C GLY A 99 -5.82 -5.63 18.76
N SER A 100 -6.66 -6.31 17.96
CA SER A 100 -6.22 -7.34 17.02
C SER A 100 -5.49 -6.84 15.77
N ASN A 101 -5.45 -5.52 15.54
CA ASN A 101 -5.07 -4.94 14.26
C ASN A 101 -4.37 -3.58 14.41
N MET A 102 -3.35 -3.47 15.27
CA MET A 102 -2.71 -2.18 15.55
C MET A 102 -2.05 -1.52 14.32
N ALA A 103 -1.62 -2.30 13.32
CA ALA A 103 -0.93 -1.79 12.14
C ALA A 103 -1.23 -2.57 10.85
N VAL A 104 -2.46 -3.09 10.71
CA VAL A 104 -2.88 -3.85 9.53
C VAL A 104 -3.07 -2.96 8.29
N ARG A 105 -3.34 -1.67 8.48
CA ARG A 105 -3.24 -0.61 7.46
C ARG A 105 -2.03 0.27 7.75
N PRO A 106 -1.40 0.86 6.73
CA PRO A 106 -0.36 1.84 6.99
C PRO A 106 -0.98 3.08 7.65
N LEU A 107 -0.17 3.77 8.46
CA LEU A 107 -0.55 5.06 9.03
C LEU A 107 -0.66 6.10 7.92
N ILE A 108 -1.64 6.99 8.03
CA ILE A 108 -1.91 8.06 7.07
C ILE A 108 -1.88 9.43 7.76
N ALA A 109 -1.85 10.50 6.96
CA ALA A 109 -1.91 11.87 7.44
C ALA A 109 -3.11 12.08 8.37
N GLY A 110 -2.83 12.51 9.61
CA GLY A 110 -3.81 12.67 10.67
C GLY A 110 -3.73 11.61 11.77
N ASP A 111 -3.09 10.47 11.52
CA ASP A 111 -2.81 9.49 12.57
C ASP A 111 -1.74 10.01 13.53
N ALA A 112 -1.99 9.89 14.84
CA ALA A 112 -1.10 10.42 15.88
C ALA A 112 0.32 9.82 15.80
N GLU A 113 0.41 8.55 15.40
CA GLU A 113 1.65 7.77 15.42
C GLU A 113 2.44 7.88 14.10
N LEU A 114 1.91 8.62 13.11
CA LEU A 114 2.54 8.72 11.80
C LEU A 114 3.96 9.28 11.91
N ALA A 115 4.12 10.36 12.68
CA ALA A 115 5.41 11.03 12.83
C ALA A 115 6.47 10.13 13.49
N SER A 116 6.08 9.36 14.52
CA SER A 116 6.98 8.45 15.24
C SER A 116 7.23 7.14 14.49
N SER A 117 6.42 6.79 13.50
CA SER A 117 6.64 5.58 12.68
C SER A 117 7.85 5.70 11.74
N GLY A 118 8.17 6.92 11.27
CA GLY A 118 9.20 7.17 10.25
C GLY A 118 8.98 6.49 8.90
N PHE A 119 7.79 5.92 8.64
CA PHE A 119 7.55 5.16 7.42
C PHE A 119 7.24 6.07 6.22
N GLN A 120 6.58 7.20 6.45
CA GLN A 120 6.28 8.18 5.39
C GLN A 120 7.55 8.81 4.82
N THR A 121 7.49 9.27 3.58
CA THR A 121 8.58 9.99 2.93
C THR A 121 8.09 11.32 2.36
N THR A 122 8.97 12.31 2.39
CA THR A 122 8.74 13.65 1.85
C THR A 122 9.63 13.97 0.65
N ALA A 123 10.46 13.01 0.23
CA ALA A 123 11.39 13.15 -0.89
C ALA A 123 11.28 11.94 -1.85
N PRO A 124 11.71 12.09 -3.12
CA PRO A 124 11.60 11.02 -4.09
C PRO A 124 12.30 9.73 -3.66
N VAL A 125 11.59 8.61 -3.79
CA VAL A 125 12.08 7.25 -3.56
C VAL A 125 12.42 6.62 -4.90
N VAL A 126 13.59 5.99 -4.96
CA VAL A 126 14.09 5.29 -6.15
C VAL A 126 14.45 3.85 -5.83
N GLY A 127 14.57 3.03 -6.88
CA GLY A 127 15.09 1.68 -6.81
C GLY A 127 14.01 0.60 -6.80
N THR A 128 14.38 -0.56 -6.27
CA THR A 128 13.54 -1.76 -6.33
C THR A 128 13.30 -2.31 -4.93
N TRP A 129 12.08 -2.17 -4.45
CA TRP A 129 11.64 -2.83 -3.23
C TRP A 129 11.31 -4.29 -3.56
N ARG A 130 11.88 -5.24 -2.82
CA ARG A 130 11.66 -6.66 -3.08
C ARG A 130 10.79 -7.28 -1.99
N GLN A 131 9.94 -8.20 -2.41
CA GLN A 131 9.11 -9.03 -1.53
C GLN A 131 9.34 -10.50 -1.90
N HIS A 132 9.26 -11.38 -0.91
CA HIS A 132 9.37 -12.82 -1.14
C HIS A 132 8.38 -13.60 -0.29
N LEU A 133 7.55 -14.46 -0.89
CA LEU A 133 6.70 -15.38 -0.14
C LEU A 133 7.55 -16.56 0.35
N LEU A 134 7.93 -16.51 1.62
CA LEU A 134 8.70 -17.56 2.29
C LEU A 134 7.83 -18.78 2.61
N ALA A 135 6.59 -18.54 3.04
CA ALA A 135 5.65 -19.61 3.35
C ALA A 135 4.22 -19.15 3.10
N LEU A 136 3.37 -20.11 2.69
CA LEU A 136 1.94 -19.92 2.52
C LEU A 136 1.23 -21.21 2.91
N THR A 137 0.53 -21.19 4.03
CA THR A 137 -0.10 -22.35 4.64
C THR A 137 -1.57 -22.09 4.96
N GLY A 138 -2.39 -23.12 5.02
CA GLY A 138 -3.82 -23.04 5.30
C GLY A 138 -4.66 -23.46 4.10
N ASP A 139 -5.96 -23.22 4.19
CA ASP A 139 -6.94 -23.70 3.22
C ASP A 139 -8.18 -22.78 3.17
N PRO A 140 -9.09 -22.97 2.20
CA PRO A 140 -10.25 -22.10 2.06
C PRO A 140 -11.21 -22.07 3.25
N SER A 141 -11.24 -23.10 4.10
CA SER A 141 -12.14 -23.22 5.24
C SER A 141 -11.61 -22.50 6.48
N SER A 142 -10.30 -22.62 6.76
CA SER A 142 -9.66 -21.97 7.92
C SER A 142 -9.09 -20.59 7.59
N GLY A 143 -8.95 -20.27 6.31
CA GLY A 143 -8.11 -19.18 5.84
C GLY A 143 -6.63 -19.57 5.77
N TYR A 144 -5.81 -18.59 5.43
CA TYR A 144 -4.40 -18.75 5.13
C TYR A 144 -3.53 -17.90 6.07
N THR A 145 -2.31 -18.36 6.27
CA THR A 145 -1.22 -17.61 6.90
C THR A 145 -0.04 -17.58 5.93
N ALA A 146 0.51 -16.39 5.71
CA ALA A 146 1.69 -16.17 4.88
C ALA A 146 2.82 -15.58 5.70
N ILE A 147 4.06 -15.97 5.40
CA ILE A 147 5.27 -15.29 5.83
C ILE A 147 5.90 -14.64 4.60
N VAL A 148 6.02 -13.31 4.63
CA VAL A 148 6.58 -12.50 3.54
C VAL A 148 7.89 -11.89 4.02
N CYS A 149 8.95 -12.06 3.26
CA CYS A 149 10.19 -11.29 3.46
C CYS A 149 10.08 -9.95 2.76
N ASP A 150 10.26 -8.88 3.53
CA ASP A 150 10.37 -7.51 3.07
C ASP A 150 11.84 -7.12 2.94
N TRP A 151 12.25 -6.75 1.72
CA TRP A 151 13.61 -6.35 1.39
C TRP A 151 13.61 -4.97 0.76
N SER A 152 13.71 -3.95 1.61
CA SER A 152 13.69 -2.55 1.18
C SER A 152 15.08 -1.93 1.01
N TYR A 153 16.15 -2.68 1.35
CA TYR A 153 17.54 -2.20 1.32
C TYR A 153 18.01 -1.68 -0.05
N ALA A 154 17.34 -2.06 -1.15
CA ALA A 154 17.66 -1.61 -2.51
C ALA A 154 16.76 -0.46 -2.98
N THR A 155 16.22 0.30 -2.03
CA THR A 155 15.55 1.58 -2.24
C THR A 155 16.30 2.67 -1.52
N ALA A 156 16.20 3.90 -2.03
CA ALA A 156 16.81 5.06 -1.40
C ALA A 156 15.94 6.30 -1.60
N VAL A 157 16.13 7.27 -0.70
CA VAL A 157 15.48 8.57 -0.74
C VAL A 157 16.49 9.62 -1.19
N GLN A 158 16.06 10.51 -2.08
CA GLN A 158 16.86 11.61 -2.57
C GLN A 158 17.20 12.61 -1.44
N GLN A 159 18.47 12.97 -1.35
CA GLN A 159 19.00 13.99 -0.45
C GLN A 159 19.07 15.36 -1.15
N SER A 160 19.34 16.43 -0.40
CA SER A 160 19.36 17.81 -0.92
C SER A 160 20.46 18.08 -1.95
N ASP A 161 21.51 17.27 -1.98
CA ASP A 161 22.66 17.35 -2.88
C ASP A 161 22.54 16.41 -4.10
N ASN A 162 21.34 15.85 -4.32
CA ASN A 162 21.04 14.84 -5.34
C ASN A 162 21.76 13.50 -5.17
N GLN A 163 22.35 13.22 -4.01
CA GLN A 163 22.70 11.87 -3.62
C GLN A 163 21.48 11.12 -3.09
N TYR A 164 21.64 9.81 -2.91
CA TYR A 164 20.58 8.91 -2.47
C TYR A 164 21.07 8.13 -1.26
N ARG A 165 20.22 8.07 -0.22
CA ARG A 165 20.52 7.38 1.02
C ARG A 165 19.40 6.43 1.39
N TYR A 166 19.75 5.30 1.98
CA TYR A 166 18.75 4.41 2.57
C TYR A 166 18.08 5.11 3.77
N PRO A 167 16.74 5.23 3.81
CA PRO A 167 16.05 6.15 4.72
C PRO A 167 15.99 5.69 6.18
N HIS A 168 16.61 4.56 6.54
CA HIS A 168 16.64 3.99 7.90
C HIS A 168 15.37 4.30 8.72
N ARG A 169 14.23 3.77 8.23
CA ARG A 169 12.87 4.20 8.59
C ARG A 169 12.52 3.92 10.06
N LEU A 170 12.97 4.78 10.98
CA LEU A 170 12.57 4.90 12.40
C LEU A 170 13.17 6.21 12.96
N PRO A 171 12.40 7.13 13.54
CA PRO A 171 12.90 8.36 14.14
C PRO A 171 13.27 8.18 15.63
N PRO A 172 14.34 8.84 16.14
CA PRO A 172 15.35 9.54 15.35
C PRO A 172 16.07 8.54 14.43
N GLU A 173 16.41 8.99 13.21
CA GLU A 173 17.12 8.12 12.26
C GLU A 173 18.33 7.51 12.96
N PRO A 174 18.48 6.17 12.96
CA PRO A 174 19.62 5.55 13.59
C PRO A 174 20.91 5.97 12.88
N PHE A 175 22.02 5.83 13.60
CA PHE A 175 23.34 5.96 12.98
C PHE A 175 23.43 5.08 11.76
N ASP A 176 24.20 5.56 10.77
CA ASP A 176 24.34 4.91 9.48
C ASP A 176 25.16 3.62 9.58
N THR A 177 24.47 2.59 10.09
CA THR A 177 25.04 1.31 10.48
C THR A 177 24.16 0.22 9.90
N ALA A 178 24.80 -0.84 9.41
CA ALA A 178 24.11 -1.97 8.83
C ALA A 178 24.42 -3.22 9.66
N THR A 179 23.37 -3.88 10.16
CA THR A 179 23.45 -5.24 10.67
C THR A 179 23.06 -6.22 9.56
N PRO A 180 23.34 -7.53 9.70
CA PRO A 180 22.91 -8.52 8.72
C PRO A 180 21.42 -8.50 8.41
N VAL A 181 20.57 -8.04 9.33
CA VAL A 181 19.11 -7.97 9.18
C VAL A 181 18.58 -6.57 8.81
N THR A 182 19.43 -5.55 8.73
CA THR A 182 19.00 -4.19 8.35
C THR A 182 18.43 -4.21 6.93
N GLY A 183 17.22 -3.64 6.77
CA GLY A 183 16.48 -3.64 5.50
C GLY A 183 15.95 -5.01 5.08
N THR A 184 15.93 -6.00 5.98
CA THR A 184 15.32 -7.32 5.76
C THR A 184 14.39 -7.67 6.95
N LEU A 185 13.09 -7.74 6.72
CA LEU A 185 12.11 -7.99 7.79
C LEU A 185 11.09 -9.04 7.38
N PRO A 186 10.73 -10.00 8.25
CA PRO A 186 9.62 -10.89 7.99
C PRO A 186 8.30 -10.21 8.37
N VAL A 187 7.25 -10.44 7.59
CA VAL A 187 5.87 -9.98 7.85
C VAL A 187 4.95 -11.20 7.80
N ARG A 188 4.20 -11.43 8.88
CA ARG A 188 3.20 -12.49 8.95
C ARG A 188 1.82 -11.92 8.67
N ILE A 189 1.16 -12.46 7.66
CA ILE A 189 -0.17 -12.00 7.22
C ILE A 189 -1.15 -13.15 7.37
N THR A 190 -2.33 -12.87 7.92
CA THR A 190 -3.45 -13.80 7.89
C THR A 190 -4.58 -13.26 7.04
N LEU A 191 -5.22 -14.12 6.26
CA LEU A 191 -6.27 -13.75 5.32
C LEU A 191 -7.29 -14.87 5.15
N THR A 192 -8.53 -14.50 4.83
CA THR A 192 -9.61 -15.48 4.56
C THR A 192 -10.22 -15.22 3.19
N PRO A 193 -10.55 -16.27 2.44
CA PRO A 193 -11.27 -16.12 1.18
C PRO A 193 -12.70 -15.59 1.39
N PRO A 194 -13.34 -15.05 0.34
CA PRO A 194 -14.78 -14.85 0.33
C PRO A 194 -15.51 -16.22 0.31
N PRO A 195 -16.84 -16.23 0.52
CA PRO A 195 -17.65 -17.43 0.30
C PRO A 195 -17.42 -18.03 -1.11
N SER A 196 -17.51 -19.37 -1.23
CA SER A 196 -17.05 -20.13 -2.41
C SER A 196 -17.62 -19.70 -3.77
N ALA A 197 -18.80 -19.08 -3.81
CA ALA A 197 -19.39 -18.55 -5.04
C ALA A 197 -18.64 -17.33 -5.63
N GLU A 198 -17.83 -16.65 -4.82
CA GLU A 198 -17.12 -15.41 -5.19
C GLU A 198 -15.59 -15.61 -5.32
N ALA A 199 -15.07 -16.77 -4.93
CA ALA A 199 -13.63 -17.05 -4.91
C ALA A 199 -13.00 -17.20 -6.31
N GLY A 200 -13.80 -17.25 -7.38
CA GLY A 200 -13.34 -17.48 -8.76
C GLY A 200 -12.37 -16.43 -9.30
N HIS A 201 -12.35 -15.20 -8.75
CA HIS A 201 -11.47 -14.13 -9.24
C HIS A 201 -9.99 -14.48 -9.12
N THR A 202 -9.58 -15.20 -8.06
CA THR A 202 -8.18 -15.56 -7.87
C THR A 202 -7.76 -16.80 -8.65
N ALA A 203 -8.68 -17.47 -9.36
CA ALA A 203 -8.34 -18.51 -10.33
C ALA A 203 -7.78 -17.93 -11.65
N ILE A 204 -8.08 -16.66 -11.93
CA ILE A 204 -7.56 -15.97 -13.11
C ILE A 204 -6.12 -15.54 -12.86
N ARG A 205 -5.21 -15.98 -13.73
CA ARG A 205 -3.79 -15.67 -13.67
C ARG A 205 -3.53 -14.16 -13.76
N GLN A 206 -2.95 -13.58 -12.71
CA GLN A 206 -2.60 -12.15 -12.61
C GLN A 206 -1.14 -11.92 -13.02
N ARG A 207 -0.91 -11.68 -14.31
CA ARG A 207 0.41 -11.36 -14.86
C ARG A 207 0.29 -10.29 -15.94
N GLY A 208 1.18 -9.30 -15.90
CA GLY A 208 1.38 -8.31 -16.95
C GLY A 208 2.61 -7.46 -16.63
N ASP A 209 2.69 -6.28 -17.25
CA ASP A 209 3.81 -5.35 -17.09
C ASP A 209 3.42 -4.09 -16.30
N ALA A 210 2.14 -3.93 -15.95
CA ALA A 210 1.68 -2.75 -15.21
C ALA A 210 2.22 -2.77 -13.77
N PRO A 211 2.64 -1.63 -13.22
CA PRO A 211 3.14 -1.57 -11.85
C PRO A 211 2.04 -1.68 -10.81
N SER A 212 0.78 -1.43 -11.17
CA SER A 212 -0.39 -1.51 -10.30
C SER A 212 -1.60 -2.08 -11.04
N PRO A 213 -2.55 -2.72 -10.34
CA PRO A 213 -3.76 -3.24 -10.95
C PRO A 213 -4.71 -2.10 -11.29
N ALA A 214 -5.37 -2.22 -12.44
CA ALA A 214 -6.37 -1.25 -12.88
C ALA A 214 -7.76 -1.46 -12.25
N ALA A 215 -8.00 -2.62 -11.65
CA ALA A 215 -9.29 -3.02 -11.08
C ALA A 215 -9.13 -3.65 -9.69
N ASP A 216 -10.24 -3.90 -9.01
CA ASP A 216 -10.25 -4.58 -7.71
C ASP A 216 -9.76 -6.01 -7.85
N VAL A 217 -8.57 -6.28 -7.30
CA VAL A 217 -7.93 -7.61 -7.27
C VAL A 217 -8.21 -8.37 -5.98
N PHE A 218 -8.83 -7.72 -4.98
CA PHE A 218 -9.14 -8.35 -3.70
C PHE A 218 -10.37 -9.25 -3.78
N GLY A 219 -11.34 -8.95 -4.66
CA GLY A 219 -12.44 -9.87 -5.00
C GLY A 219 -13.18 -10.47 -3.79
N GLY A 220 -13.38 -9.67 -2.73
CA GLY A 220 -14.07 -10.10 -1.50
C GLY A 220 -13.19 -10.73 -0.42
N TRP A 221 -11.92 -11.06 -0.71
CA TRP A 221 -10.96 -11.53 0.27
C TRP A 221 -10.76 -10.53 1.40
N LYS A 222 -10.45 -11.04 2.60
CA LYS A 222 -10.21 -10.21 3.78
C LYS A 222 -8.84 -10.46 4.38
N ILE A 223 -8.08 -9.39 4.58
CA ILE A 223 -6.90 -9.41 5.46
C ILE A 223 -7.41 -9.36 6.90
N ARG A 224 -6.86 -10.21 7.75
CA ARG A 224 -7.28 -10.32 9.16
C ARG A 224 -6.26 -9.73 10.12
N SER A 225 -4.99 -9.80 9.75
CA SER A 225 -3.87 -9.22 10.49
C SER A 225 -2.64 -9.11 9.60
N ALA A 226 -1.73 -8.22 9.98
CA ALA A 226 -0.36 -8.20 9.47
C ALA A 226 0.58 -7.75 10.58
N ILE A 227 1.52 -8.62 10.93
CA ILE A 227 2.44 -8.44 12.05
C ILE A 227 3.85 -8.40 11.49
N HIS A 228 4.63 -7.40 11.90
CA HIS A 228 6.01 -7.18 11.42
C HIS A 228 7.03 -7.14 12.56
N LEU A 229 6.58 -7.32 13.81
CA LEU A 229 7.38 -7.38 15.03
C LEU A 229 6.95 -8.60 15.88
N PRO A 230 7.83 -9.16 16.72
CA PRO A 230 7.42 -10.19 17.66
C PRO A 230 6.48 -9.56 18.71
N THR A 231 5.38 -10.25 19.05
CA THR A 231 4.35 -9.74 19.96
C THR A 231 4.78 -9.65 21.42
N GLU A 232 6.01 -10.05 21.77
CA GLU A 232 6.56 -9.84 23.12
C GLU A 232 6.62 -8.35 23.55
N PHE A 233 6.59 -7.41 22.60
CA PHE A 233 6.55 -5.99 22.91
C PHE A 233 5.16 -5.45 23.27
N TYR A 234 4.08 -6.21 23.03
CA TYR A 234 2.69 -5.78 23.27
C TYR A 234 1.91 -6.91 23.97
N PRO A 235 1.82 -6.90 25.31
CA PRO A 235 1.25 -7.98 26.14
C PRO A 235 -0.21 -8.38 25.83
N ASP A 236 -0.94 -7.60 25.03
CA ASP A 236 -2.38 -7.75 24.81
C ASP A 236 -2.78 -7.99 23.33
N GLU A 237 -1.83 -8.28 22.44
CA GLU A 237 -2.16 -8.57 21.04
C GLU A 237 -2.70 -10.01 20.86
N PRO A 238 -3.95 -10.20 20.37
CA PRO A 238 -4.59 -11.53 20.28
C PRO A 238 -4.05 -12.45 19.16
N ASN A 239 -2.94 -12.09 18.51
CA ASN A 239 -2.38 -12.82 17.38
C ASN A 239 -0.88 -13.00 17.53
N ASP A 240 -0.47 -13.83 18.48
CA ASP A 240 0.95 -14.01 18.77
C ASP A 240 1.71 -14.61 17.59
N TRP A 241 2.77 -13.91 17.16
CA TRP A 241 3.87 -14.49 16.39
C TRP A 241 4.98 -14.83 17.38
N PRO A 242 5.09 -16.11 17.80
CA PRO A 242 6.01 -16.48 18.87
C PRO A 242 7.44 -16.02 18.54
N LYS A 243 8.14 -15.40 19.49
CA LYS A 243 9.48 -14.82 19.25
C LYS A 243 10.48 -15.81 18.64
N ALA A 244 10.46 -17.06 19.10
CA ALA A 244 11.32 -18.09 18.54
C ALA A 244 11.01 -18.36 17.06
N GLN A 245 9.74 -18.32 16.66
CA GLN A 245 9.32 -18.45 15.26
C GLN A 245 9.69 -17.18 14.47
N TYR A 246 9.39 -15.99 14.99
CA TYR A 246 9.79 -14.71 14.38
C TYR A 246 11.30 -14.66 14.12
N GLY A 247 12.12 -15.05 15.09
CA GLY A 247 13.58 -15.10 14.94
C GLY A 247 14.02 -16.05 13.82
N ARG A 248 13.40 -17.23 13.69
CA ARG A 248 13.67 -18.15 12.57
C ARG A 248 13.28 -17.53 11.23
N ASP A 249 12.09 -16.93 11.15
CA ASP A 249 11.58 -16.31 9.93
C ASP A 249 12.44 -15.11 9.52
N GLN A 250 12.93 -14.32 10.47
CA GLN A 250 13.86 -13.22 10.22
C GLN A 250 15.19 -13.71 9.65
N LEU A 251 15.77 -14.76 10.23
CA LEU A 251 16.99 -15.37 9.72
C LEU A 251 16.79 -15.97 8.32
N ALA A 252 15.67 -16.64 8.08
CA ALA A 252 15.33 -17.17 6.76
C ALA A 252 15.18 -16.04 5.72
N CYS A 253 14.50 -14.95 6.06
CA CYS A 253 14.39 -13.79 5.19
C CYS A 253 15.72 -13.09 4.93
N ARG A 254 16.62 -13.03 5.91
CA ARG A 254 17.99 -12.56 5.72
C ARG A 254 18.75 -13.46 4.74
N ASP A 255 18.68 -14.77 4.93
CA ASP A 255 19.48 -15.75 4.18
C ASP A 255 18.99 -15.93 2.73
N LYS A 256 17.70 -15.66 2.49
CA LYS A 256 17.08 -15.69 1.16
C LYS A 256 17.19 -14.36 0.41
N ALA A 257 17.74 -13.31 1.03
CA ALA A 257 17.92 -12.01 0.37
C ALA A 257 18.75 -12.17 -0.93
N PRO A 258 18.32 -11.57 -2.06
CA PRO A 258 18.99 -11.76 -3.35
C PRO A 258 20.44 -11.25 -3.39
N ASP A 259 20.75 -10.27 -2.55
CA ASP A 259 22.07 -9.67 -2.46
C ASP A 259 22.79 -10.12 -1.18
N SER A 260 24.09 -10.41 -1.31
CA SER A 260 24.95 -10.73 -0.17
C SER A 260 24.94 -9.59 0.86
N TYR A 261 25.23 -9.91 2.12
CA TYR A 261 25.29 -8.88 3.17
C TYR A 261 26.30 -7.77 2.82
N GLU A 262 27.47 -8.09 2.27
CA GLU A 262 28.45 -7.08 1.87
C GLU A 262 27.90 -6.12 0.80
N LYS A 263 27.16 -6.63 -0.18
CA LYS A 263 26.50 -5.78 -1.18
C LYS A 263 25.38 -4.94 -0.57
N ARG A 264 24.57 -5.53 0.33
CA ARG A 264 23.53 -4.81 1.06
C ARG A 264 24.11 -3.70 1.91
N LYS A 265 25.24 -3.95 2.58
CA LYS A 265 25.92 -2.97 3.43
C LYS A 265 26.28 -1.71 2.65
N VAL A 266 26.73 -1.83 1.40
CA VAL A 266 26.95 -0.67 0.51
C VAL A 266 25.67 0.16 0.40
N TYR A 267 24.55 -0.45 0.03
CA TYR A 267 23.27 0.27 -0.10
C TYR A 267 22.75 0.88 1.21
N LEU A 268 23.07 0.25 2.33
CA LEU A 268 22.55 0.59 3.65
C LEU A 268 23.37 1.67 4.36
N THR A 269 24.56 2.02 3.86
CA THR A 269 25.44 2.99 4.51
C THR A 269 25.96 4.05 3.56
N GLY A 270 25.92 5.31 3.98
CA GLY A 270 26.39 6.45 3.21
C GLY A 270 25.40 6.90 2.14
N GLU A 271 25.87 7.86 1.36
CA GLU A 271 25.18 8.46 0.23
C GLU A 271 25.78 7.93 -1.07
N HIS A 272 24.92 7.65 -2.05
CA HIS A 272 25.30 7.02 -3.31
C HIS A 272 24.65 7.72 -4.51
N PRO A 273 25.24 7.60 -5.70
CA PRO A 273 24.61 8.06 -6.91
C PRO A 273 23.33 7.26 -7.21
N ARG A 274 22.39 7.90 -7.92
CA ARG A 274 21.13 7.30 -8.40
C ARG A 274 21.31 5.94 -9.10
N SER A 275 22.42 5.76 -9.80
CA SER A 275 22.75 4.54 -10.58
C SER A 275 22.83 3.28 -9.73
N ASP A 276 23.13 3.43 -8.43
CA ASP A 276 23.35 2.28 -7.54
C ASP A 276 22.01 1.65 -7.11
N TYR A 277 20.91 2.38 -7.27
CA TYR A 277 19.54 1.94 -6.97
C TYR A 277 18.70 1.83 -8.25
N PRO A 278 18.98 0.87 -9.16
CA PRO A 278 18.22 0.73 -10.39
C PRO A 278 16.76 0.39 -10.10
N THR A 279 15.86 1.02 -10.86
CA THR A 279 14.43 0.72 -10.84
C THR A 279 14.16 -0.37 -11.87
N LEU A 280 14.04 -1.60 -11.40
CA LEU A 280 13.71 -2.72 -12.26
C LEU A 280 12.19 -2.73 -12.53
N PRO A 281 11.72 -3.28 -13.66
CA PRO A 281 10.29 -3.43 -13.90
C PRO A 281 9.60 -4.23 -12.79
N ALA A 282 8.30 -3.95 -12.57
CA ALA A 282 7.49 -4.78 -11.70
C ALA A 282 7.47 -6.21 -12.24
N ASP A 283 7.68 -7.20 -11.37
CA ASP A 283 7.74 -8.59 -11.78
C ASP A 283 7.35 -9.54 -10.63
N PRO A 284 6.36 -10.42 -10.88
CA PRO A 284 5.32 -10.23 -11.90
C PRO A 284 4.64 -8.87 -11.78
N GLY A 285 4.40 -8.19 -12.90
CA GLY A 285 3.52 -7.02 -12.94
C GLY A 285 2.04 -7.43 -12.98
N TRP A 286 1.17 -6.43 -13.00
CA TRP A 286 -0.28 -6.57 -13.06
C TRP A 286 -0.81 -6.53 -14.50
N PRO A 287 -1.93 -7.20 -14.80
CA PRO A 287 -2.63 -7.02 -16.07
C PRO A 287 -3.05 -5.56 -16.29
N THR A 288 -2.96 -5.09 -17.53
CA THR A 288 -3.60 -3.84 -17.95
C THR A 288 -5.11 -4.01 -18.02
N ALA A 289 -5.89 -2.94 -17.87
CA ALA A 289 -7.34 -3.02 -18.06
C ALA A 289 -7.68 -3.57 -19.46
N GLY A 290 -8.43 -4.68 -19.52
CA GLY A 290 -9.03 -5.19 -20.77
C GLY A 290 -8.33 -6.36 -21.46
N THR A 291 -7.54 -7.18 -20.76
CA THR A 291 -7.03 -8.47 -21.28
C THR A 291 -7.65 -9.65 -20.57
#